data_AF-A0A7C6QQR5-F1
#
_entry.id   AF-A0A7C6QQR5-F1
#
_cell.length_a   1.000
_cell.length_b   1.000
_cell.length_c   1.000
_cell.angle_alpha   90.00
_cell.angle_beta   90.00
_cell.angle_gamma   90.00
#
_symmetry.space_group_name_H-M   'P 1'
#
loop_
_entity.id
_entity.type
_entity.pdbx_description
1 polymer ?
#
loop_
_entity_poly.entity_id
_entity_poly.type
_entity_poly.pdbx_seq_one_letter_code
_entity_poly.pdbx_strand_id
1 'polypeptide(L)'
;MGREILILAINDLQVTQKERSHLFHTLQLISPRPDYYKLERIDLQEILEQIPVLLRKGDLLAELPDFSGLYFTAHELEPLWGALQRYNFLPEEEAKLENFFNLAFKHQILATLHNFINRNWNSPYAKLACAVYITLGEIIPWAKHPFIRRLLAVSYQEAKTMKNANKNAK
;
A
#
# COMPACT_ATOMS: atom_id res chain seq x y z
N MET A 1 -4.64 -20.68 -1.28
CA MET A 1 -3.56 -21.68 -1.11
C MET A 1 -2.38 -21.48 -2.07
N GLY A 2 -2.51 -21.52 -3.39
CA GLY A 2 -1.34 -21.35 -4.29
C GLY A 2 -0.68 -19.95 -4.30
N ARG A 3 -1.49 -18.88 -4.22
CA ARG A 3 -1.02 -17.48 -4.29
C ARG A 3 -0.20 -17.05 -3.07
N GLU A 4 -0.65 -17.40 -1.87
CA GLU A 4 0.05 -17.08 -0.60
C GLU A 4 1.43 -17.76 -0.52
N ILE A 5 1.53 -19.00 -1.02
CA ILE A 5 2.79 -19.74 -1.12
C ILE A 5 3.76 -19.03 -2.07
N LEU A 6 3.27 -18.51 -3.21
CA LEU A 6 4.08 -17.75 -4.16
C LEU A 6 4.54 -16.40 -3.57
N ILE A 7 3.68 -15.69 -2.82
CA ILE A 7 4.03 -14.44 -2.13
C ILE A 7 5.12 -14.69 -1.08
N LEU A 8 5.00 -15.77 -0.31
CA LEU A 8 6.01 -16.15 0.68
C LEU A 8 7.33 -16.50 0.00
N ALA A 9 7.29 -17.24 -1.13
CA ALA A 9 8.48 -17.60 -1.90
C ALA A 9 9.16 -16.40 -2.58
N ILE A 10 8.40 -15.40 -3.06
CA ILE A 10 8.97 -14.16 -3.66
C ILE A 10 9.74 -13.35 -2.61
N ASN A 11 9.24 -13.32 -1.38
CA ASN A 11 9.82 -12.53 -0.28
C ASN A 11 10.92 -13.27 0.48
N ASP A 12 11.22 -14.52 0.12
CA ASP A 12 12.31 -15.27 0.73
C ASP A 12 13.68 -14.72 0.28
N LEU A 13 14.55 -14.48 1.26
CA LEU A 13 15.90 -13.94 1.06
C LEU A 13 16.84 -14.93 0.38
N GLN A 14 16.54 -16.23 0.45
CA GLN A 14 17.32 -17.30 -0.17
C GLN A 14 17.03 -17.48 -1.67
N VAL A 15 15.94 -16.88 -2.17
CA VAL A 15 15.53 -17.02 -3.57
C VAL A 15 16.30 -16.07 -4.46
N THR A 16 16.86 -16.60 -5.55
CA THR A 16 17.66 -15.82 -6.49
C THR A 16 16.81 -14.81 -7.25
N GLN A 17 17.43 -13.75 -7.79
CA GLN A 17 16.70 -12.72 -8.54
C GLN A 17 15.95 -13.27 -9.77
N LYS A 18 16.50 -14.30 -10.41
CA LYS A 18 15.88 -14.99 -11.56
C LYS A 18 14.64 -15.76 -11.14
N GLU A 19 14.72 -16.48 -10.01
CA GLU A 19 13.58 -17.21 -9.44
C GLU A 19 12.51 -16.27 -8.92
N ARG A 20 12.87 -15.15 -8.27
CA ARG A 20 11.91 -14.11 -7.90
C ARG A 20 11.17 -13.57 -9.12
N SER A 21 11.88 -13.29 -10.21
CA SER A 21 11.25 -12.82 -11.45
C SER A 21 10.28 -13.86 -12.04
N HIS A 22 10.64 -15.15 -11.97
CA HIS A 22 9.78 -16.24 -12.44
C HIS A 22 8.57 -16.48 -11.53
N LEU A 23 8.74 -16.39 -10.21
CA LEU A 23 7.66 -16.49 -9.23
C LEU A 23 6.72 -15.29 -9.31
N PHE A 24 7.27 -14.10 -9.55
CA PHE A 24 6.50 -12.88 -9.81
C PHE A 24 5.69 -13.01 -11.10
N HIS A 25 6.29 -13.53 -12.17
CA HIS A 25 5.59 -13.87 -13.40
C HIS A 25 4.50 -14.94 -13.16
N THR A 26 4.78 -15.97 -12.37
CA THR A 26 3.79 -17.00 -12.00
C THR A 26 2.64 -16.42 -11.16
N LEU A 27 2.93 -15.45 -10.30
CA LEU A 27 1.92 -14.73 -9.54
C LEU A 27 1.11 -13.77 -10.43
N GLN A 28 1.73 -13.17 -11.46
CA GLN A 28 1.05 -12.44 -12.52
C GLN A 28 0.18 -13.35 -13.40
N LEU A 29 0.46 -14.65 -13.51
CA LEU A 29 -0.45 -15.60 -14.18
C LEU A 29 -1.68 -15.93 -13.33
N ILE A 30 -1.61 -15.72 -12.01
CA ILE A 30 -2.76 -15.74 -11.09
C ILE A 30 -3.37 -14.31 -11.02
N SER A 31 -3.20 -13.53 -12.09
CA SER A 31 -3.41 -12.08 -12.11
C SER A 31 -4.78 -11.64 -11.57
N PRO A 32 -4.83 -10.43 -11.00
CA PRO A 32 -6.07 -9.66 -10.96
C PRO A 32 -6.64 -9.60 -12.38
N ARG A 33 -7.84 -10.15 -12.63
CA ARG A 33 -8.38 -10.16 -13.99
C ARG A 33 -8.57 -8.71 -14.45
N PRO A 34 -8.06 -8.31 -15.63
CA PRO A 34 -8.20 -6.96 -16.16
C PRO A 34 -9.65 -6.46 -16.13
N ASP A 35 -10.59 -7.36 -16.38
CA ASP A 35 -12.04 -7.11 -16.39
C ASP A 35 -12.59 -6.60 -15.04
N TYR A 36 -11.87 -6.83 -13.94
CA TYR A 36 -12.23 -6.29 -12.61
C TYR A 36 -11.86 -4.81 -12.45
N TYR A 37 -10.93 -4.31 -13.26
CA TYR A 37 -10.38 -2.96 -13.16
C TYR A 37 -10.94 -2.09 -14.29
N LYS A 38 -11.92 -1.26 -13.96
CA LYS A 38 -12.53 -0.33 -14.93
C LYS A 38 -11.67 0.93 -15.10
N LEU A 39 -10.46 0.75 -15.64
CA LEU A 39 -9.52 1.84 -15.92
C LEU A 39 -9.37 2.03 -17.44
N GLU A 40 -10.30 2.76 -18.05
CA GLU A 40 -10.42 2.89 -19.51
C GLU A 40 -9.24 3.62 -20.18
N ARG A 41 -8.48 4.41 -19.41
CA ARG A 41 -7.45 5.33 -19.92
C ARG A 41 -6.02 4.93 -19.58
N ILE A 42 -5.85 3.78 -18.92
CA ILE A 42 -4.53 3.26 -18.57
C ILE A 42 -4.37 1.89 -19.20
N ASP A 43 -3.23 1.71 -19.88
CA ASP A 43 -2.82 0.39 -20.36
C ASP A 43 -2.44 -0.50 -19.16
N LEU A 44 -3.36 -1.37 -18.77
CA LEU A 44 -3.15 -2.24 -17.61
C LEU A 44 -2.02 -3.24 -17.83
N GLN A 45 -1.81 -3.69 -19.08
CA GLN A 45 -0.73 -4.62 -19.39
C GLN A 45 0.63 -3.94 -19.16
N GLU A 46 0.76 -2.70 -19.61
CA GLU A 46 1.95 -1.89 -19.32
C GLU A 46 2.20 -1.76 -17.81
N ILE A 47 1.16 -1.51 -17.02
CA ILE A 47 1.28 -1.40 -15.57
C ILE A 47 1.75 -2.71 -14.95
N LEU A 48 1.14 -3.84 -15.33
CA LEU A 48 1.47 -5.17 -14.82
C LEU A 48 2.96 -5.49 -15.02
N GLU A 49 3.49 -5.20 -16.21
CA GLU A 49 4.91 -5.41 -16.56
C GLU A 49 5.86 -4.51 -15.76
N GLN A 50 5.40 -3.32 -15.38
CA GLN A 50 6.20 -2.32 -14.68
C GLN A 50 5.98 -2.29 -13.16
N ILE A 51 5.13 -3.15 -12.58
CA ILE A 51 4.83 -3.17 -11.13
C ILE A 51 6.10 -3.04 -10.26
N PRO A 52 7.18 -3.83 -10.46
CA PRO A 52 8.35 -3.75 -9.59
C PRO A 52 9.06 -2.39 -9.63
N VAL A 53 8.99 -1.68 -10.75
CA VAL A 53 9.60 -0.34 -10.93
C VAL A 53 8.67 0.73 -10.33
N LEU A 54 7.37 0.64 -10.62
CA LEU A 54 6.36 1.57 -10.15
C LEU A 54 6.25 1.54 -8.61
N LEU A 55 6.23 0.36 -7.99
CA LEU A 55 6.11 0.25 -6.53
C LEU A 55 7.30 0.83 -5.74
N ARG A 56 8.48 1.00 -6.35
CA ARG A 56 9.63 1.66 -5.68
C ARG A 56 9.36 3.10 -5.27
N LYS A 57 8.39 3.76 -5.92
CA LYS A 57 7.97 5.13 -5.64
C LYS A 57 6.50 5.24 -5.27
N GLY A 58 5.79 4.10 -5.25
CA GLY A 58 4.34 4.08 -5.00
C GLY A 58 3.97 4.44 -3.56
N ASP A 59 4.90 4.31 -2.62
CA ASP A 59 4.74 4.72 -1.23
C ASP A 59 4.60 6.24 -1.08
N LEU A 60 5.35 7.02 -1.87
CA LEU A 60 5.32 8.49 -1.87
C LEU A 60 3.96 9.07 -2.24
N LEU A 61 3.08 8.29 -2.87
CA LEU A 61 1.70 8.73 -3.14
C LEU A 61 0.96 9.08 -1.85
N ALA A 62 1.26 8.39 -0.73
CA ALA A 62 0.60 8.63 0.55
C ALA A 62 0.88 10.02 1.13
N GLU A 63 1.88 10.75 0.61
CA GLU A 63 2.22 12.11 1.01
C GLU A 63 1.56 13.17 0.13
N LEU A 64 0.92 12.79 -0.97
CA LEU A 64 0.28 13.75 -1.87
C LEU A 64 -0.99 14.33 -1.21
N PRO A 65 -1.31 15.60 -1.48
CA PRO A 65 -2.53 16.23 -0.95
C PRO A 65 -3.81 15.47 -1.28
N ASP A 66 -3.87 14.79 -2.42
CA ASP A 66 -5.03 13.96 -2.81
C ASP A 66 -5.35 12.83 -1.81
N PHE A 67 -4.37 12.40 -1.02
CA PHE A 67 -4.53 11.35 -0.01
C PHE A 67 -4.61 11.91 1.42
N SER A 68 -4.65 13.24 1.60
CA SER A 68 -4.71 13.86 2.94
C SER A 68 -6.00 13.54 3.72
N GLY A 69 -7.04 13.02 3.06
CA GLY A 69 -8.25 12.53 3.71
C GLY A 69 -8.12 11.10 4.27
N LEU A 70 -6.99 10.44 4.04
CA LEU A 70 -6.67 9.12 4.53
C LEU A 70 -5.64 9.24 5.66
N TYR A 71 -6.10 9.47 6.88
CA TYR A 71 -5.22 9.54 8.03
C TYR A 71 -5.86 8.87 9.24
N PHE A 72 -5.01 8.53 10.20
CA PHE A 72 -5.41 7.97 11.47
C PHE A 72 -5.14 8.95 12.59
N THR A 73 -6.12 9.11 13.47
CA THR A 73 -5.98 9.91 14.68
C THR A 73 -4.99 9.28 15.66
N ALA A 74 -4.51 10.09 16.60
CA ALA A 74 -3.57 9.61 17.61
C ALA A 74 -4.13 8.53 18.54
N HIS A 75 -5.46 8.43 18.67
CA HIS A 75 -6.15 7.38 19.41
C HIS A 75 -6.22 6.09 18.61
N GLU A 76 -6.59 6.17 17.33
CA GLU A 76 -6.60 5.01 16.43
C GLU A 76 -5.20 4.39 16.29
N LEU A 77 -4.15 5.21 16.27
CA LEU A 77 -2.77 4.73 16.18
C LEU A 77 -2.19 4.18 17.49
N GLU A 78 -2.87 4.32 18.62
CA GLU A 78 -2.35 3.90 19.94
C GLU A 78 -1.84 2.44 19.94
N PRO A 79 -2.58 1.44 19.41
CA PRO A 79 -2.15 0.04 19.44
C PRO A 79 -0.87 -0.23 18.63
N LEU A 80 -0.54 0.67 17.70
CA LEU A 80 0.58 0.56 16.77
C LEU A 80 1.70 1.55 17.09
N TRP A 81 1.53 2.39 18.12
CA TRP A 81 2.38 3.57 18.36
C TRP A 81 3.86 3.21 18.49
N GLY A 82 4.17 2.12 19.22
CA GLY A 82 5.54 1.64 19.39
C GLY A 82 6.16 1.13 18.08
N ALA A 83 5.39 0.39 17.28
CA ALA A 83 5.84 -0.12 15.98
C ALA A 83 6.09 1.03 14.98
N LEU A 84 5.19 2.02 14.97
CA LEU A 84 5.29 3.22 14.14
C LEU A 84 6.49 4.09 14.52
N GLN A 85 6.76 4.24 15.82
CA GLN A 85 7.92 4.96 16.30
C GLN A 85 9.24 4.34 15.81
N ARG A 86 9.32 3.01 15.74
CA ARG A 86 10.49 2.28 15.24
C ARG A 86 10.52 2.16 13.72
N TYR A 87 9.40 2.42 13.06
CA TYR A 87 9.16 2.12 11.65
C TYR A 87 9.52 0.66 11.27
N ASN A 88 9.37 -0.26 12.22
CA ASN A 88 9.65 -1.67 12.05
C ASN A 88 8.60 -2.46 12.82
N PHE A 89 7.88 -3.33 12.11
CA PHE A 89 6.77 -4.11 12.63
C PHE A 89 7.20 -5.57 12.76
N LEU A 90 7.09 -6.11 13.96
CA LEU A 90 7.26 -7.53 14.21
C LEU A 90 6.12 -8.33 13.57
N PRO A 91 6.30 -9.63 13.24
CA PRO A 91 5.27 -10.44 12.60
C PRO A 91 3.90 -10.41 13.32
N GLU A 92 3.88 -10.40 14.65
CA GLU A 92 2.67 -10.27 15.46
C GLU A 92 2.02 -8.88 15.38
N GLU A 93 2.82 -7.82 15.17
CA GLU A 93 2.33 -6.46 14.94
C GLU A 93 1.76 -6.32 13.51
N GLU A 94 2.32 -7.03 12.53
CA GLU A 94 1.77 -7.11 11.17
C GLU A 94 0.41 -7.80 11.15
N ALA A 95 0.24 -8.90 11.89
CA ALA A 95 -1.05 -9.59 12.01
C ALA A 95 -2.11 -8.69 12.67
N LYS A 96 -1.73 -7.92 13.69
CA LYS A 96 -2.61 -6.89 14.29
C LYS A 96 -2.95 -5.80 13.29
N LEU A 97 -1.98 -5.35 12.52
CA LEU A 97 -2.16 -4.31 11.52
C LEU A 97 -3.11 -4.76 10.39
N GLU A 98 -3.08 -6.03 9.99
CA GLU A 98 -4.02 -6.54 8.98
C GLU A 98 -5.48 -6.46 9.46
N ASN A 99 -5.71 -6.68 10.77
CA ASN A 99 -7.02 -6.56 11.41
C ASN A 99 -7.40 -5.10 11.75
N PHE A 100 -6.42 -4.21 11.88
CA PHE A 100 -6.64 -2.79 12.15
C PHE A 100 -7.41 -2.11 11.00
N PHE A 101 -7.14 -2.52 9.76
CA PHE A 101 -7.86 -2.02 8.59
C PHE A 101 -9.24 -2.67 8.47
N ASN A 102 -10.25 -1.99 9.01
CA ASN A 102 -11.64 -2.40 8.80
C ASN A 102 -12.05 -2.28 7.32
N LEU A 103 -13.14 -2.98 6.97
CA LEU A 103 -13.62 -3.04 5.59
C LEU A 103 -13.96 -1.65 5.01
N ALA A 104 -14.52 -0.76 5.83
CA ALA A 104 -14.89 0.60 5.39
C ALA A 104 -13.66 1.41 4.99
N PHE A 105 -12.59 1.36 5.78
CA PHE A 105 -11.36 2.09 5.49
C PHE A 105 -10.61 1.49 4.30
N LYS A 106 -10.58 0.15 4.17
CA LYS A 106 -10.05 -0.52 2.97
C LYS A 106 -10.75 -0.02 1.71
N HIS A 107 -12.08 0.06 1.73
CA HIS A 107 -12.84 0.63 0.61
C HIS A 107 -12.52 2.12 0.36
N GLN A 108 -12.37 2.92 1.40
CA GLN A 108 -12.04 4.34 1.27
C GLN A 108 -10.68 4.55 0.57
N ILE A 109 -9.67 3.77 0.96
CA ILE A 109 -8.35 3.81 0.31
C ILE A 109 -8.47 3.45 -1.18
N LEU A 110 -9.14 2.33 -1.49
CA LEU A 110 -9.31 1.85 -2.86
C LEU A 110 -10.10 2.85 -3.72
N ALA A 111 -11.16 3.45 -3.17
CA ALA A 111 -11.94 4.48 -3.84
C ALA A 111 -11.11 5.74 -4.09
N THR A 112 -10.28 6.16 -3.13
CA THR A 112 -9.39 7.32 -3.29
C THR A 112 -8.35 7.09 -4.37
N LEU A 113 -7.70 5.92 -4.38
CA LEU A 113 -6.77 5.51 -5.45
C LEU A 113 -7.45 5.50 -6.81
N HIS A 114 -8.62 4.87 -6.93
CA HIS A 114 -9.38 4.80 -8.18
C HIS A 114 -9.77 6.19 -8.69
N ASN A 115 -10.25 7.06 -7.81
CA ASN A 115 -10.59 8.44 -8.17
C ASN A 115 -9.35 9.24 -8.59
N PHE A 116 -8.23 9.07 -7.90
CA PHE A 116 -6.97 9.71 -8.25
C PHE A 116 -6.49 9.29 -9.64
N ILE A 117 -6.55 7.99 -9.94
CA ILE A 117 -6.19 7.42 -11.24
C ILE A 117 -7.04 8.05 -12.35
N ASN A 118 -8.36 8.07 -12.18
CA ASN A 118 -9.28 8.59 -13.21
C ASN A 118 -9.13 10.09 -13.45
N ARG A 119 -8.85 10.87 -12.39
CA ARG A 119 -8.64 12.32 -12.50
C ARG A 119 -7.29 12.68 -13.11
N ASN A 120 -6.27 11.87 -12.87
CA ASN A 120 -4.87 12.17 -13.22
C ASN A 120 -4.29 11.20 -14.26
N TRP A 121 -5.12 10.54 -15.07
CA TRP A 121 -4.72 9.43 -15.95
C TRP A 121 -3.52 9.72 -16.88
N ASN A 122 -3.29 10.97 -17.23
CA ASN A 122 -2.17 11.43 -18.07
C ASN A 122 -0.87 11.69 -17.29
N SER A 123 -0.90 11.59 -15.97
CA SER A 123 0.22 11.85 -15.07
C SER A 123 1.02 10.57 -14.80
N PRO A 124 2.37 10.65 -14.66
CA PRO A 124 3.18 9.52 -14.19
C PRO A 124 2.70 8.96 -12.85
N TYR A 125 2.11 9.80 -11.99
CA TYR A 125 1.55 9.37 -10.70
C TYR A 125 0.34 8.45 -10.84
N ALA A 126 -0.44 8.53 -11.93
CA ALA A 126 -1.57 7.63 -12.12
C ALA A 126 -1.11 6.19 -12.40
N LYS A 127 0.04 6.00 -13.08
CA LYS A 127 0.65 4.67 -13.25
C LYS A 127 1.12 4.10 -11.92
N LEU A 128 1.74 4.92 -11.07
CA LEU A 128 2.11 4.53 -9.70
C LEU A 128 0.86 4.14 -8.89
N ALA A 129 -0.18 4.97 -8.93
CA ALA A 129 -1.41 4.72 -8.20
C ALA A 129 -2.14 3.47 -8.71
N CYS A 130 -2.10 3.22 -10.02
CA CYS A 130 -2.63 2.00 -10.61
C CYS A 130 -1.86 0.77 -10.11
N ALA A 131 -0.53 0.82 -10.09
CA ALA A 131 0.28 -0.27 -9.56
C ALA A 131 -0.06 -0.55 -8.08
N VAL A 132 -0.18 0.50 -7.25
CA VAL A 132 -0.63 0.36 -5.85
C VAL A 132 -2.03 -0.26 -5.79
N TYR A 133 -2.97 0.24 -6.59
CA TYR A 133 -4.37 -0.20 -6.58
C TYR A 133 -4.54 -1.68 -6.90
N ILE A 134 -3.79 -2.21 -7.88
CA ILE A 134 -3.88 -3.62 -8.28
C ILE A 134 -3.09 -4.57 -7.36
N THR A 135 -2.10 -4.05 -6.62
CA THR A 135 -1.29 -4.88 -5.71
C THR A 135 -1.80 -4.89 -4.28
N LEU A 136 -2.49 -3.83 -3.85
CA LEU A 136 -2.92 -3.63 -2.47
C LEU A 136 -3.98 -4.63 -2.03
N GLY A 137 -3.65 -5.45 -1.02
CA GLY A 137 -4.55 -6.48 -0.48
C GLY A 137 -4.71 -7.72 -1.35
N GLU A 138 -4.39 -7.58 -2.64
CA GLU A 138 -4.45 -8.64 -3.63
C GLU A 138 -3.11 -9.39 -3.70
N ILE A 139 -2.04 -8.68 -4.04
CA ILE A 139 -0.70 -9.25 -4.26
C ILE A 139 0.18 -9.06 -3.02
N ILE A 140 0.07 -7.90 -2.39
CA ILE A 140 0.82 -7.56 -1.19
C ILE A 140 -0.21 -7.31 -0.08
N PRO A 141 -0.13 -8.05 1.06
CA PRO A 141 -1.01 -7.83 2.20
C PRO A 141 -1.02 -6.37 2.64
N TRP A 142 -2.15 -5.88 3.15
CA TRP A 142 -2.32 -4.48 3.55
C TRP A 142 -1.24 -4.07 4.55
N ALA A 143 -1.00 -4.92 5.54
CA ALA A 143 0.01 -4.66 6.57
C ALA A 143 1.42 -4.50 5.99
N LYS A 144 1.74 -5.11 4.85
CA LYS A 144 3.08 -5.10 4.23
C LYS A 144 3.22 -4.12 3.07
N HIS A 145 2.12 -3.56 2.59
CA HIS A 145 2.15 -2.74 1.40
C HIS A 145 2.89 -1.42 1.65
N PRO A 146 3.90 -1.04 0.83
CA PRO A 146 4.70 0.18 1.06
C PRO A 146 3.86 1.46 1.18
N PHE A 147 2.87 1.63 0.30
CA PHE A 147 1.88 2.71 0.39
C PHE A 147 1.18 2.78 1.76
N ILE A 148 0.74 1.64 2.31
CA ILE A 148 0.07 1.59 3.62
C ILE A 148 1.04 1.90 4.75
N ARG A 149 2.26 1.35 4.70
CA ARG A 149 3.31 1.67 5.68
C ARG A 149 3.58 3.17 5.72
N ARG A 150 3.69 3.81 4.55
CA ARG A 150 3.92 5.25 4.44
C ARG A 150 2.73 6.06 4.93
N LEU A 151 1.51 5.67 4.60
CA LEU A 151 0.27 6.30 5.07
C LEU A 151 0.21 6.34 6.61
N LEU A 152 0.51 5.22 7.25
CA LEU A 152 0.58 5.15 8.72
C LEU A 152 1.70 6.01 9.29
N ALA A 153 2.86 6.07 8.62
CA ALA A 153 3.98 6.90 9.02
C ALA A 153 3.61 8.39 8.99
N VAL A 154 2.99 8.85 7.90
CA VAL A 154 2.51 10.23 7.74
C VAL A 154 1.48 10.55 8.83
N SER A 155 0.48 9.68 9.00
CA SER A 155 -0.54 9.81 10.06
C SER A 155 0.10 9.91 11.45
N TYR A 156 1.12 9.10 11.74
CA TYR A 156 1.84 9.12 13.00
C TYR A 156 2.58 10.44 13.23
N GLN A 157 3.26 10.98 12.21
CA GLN A 157 3.98 12.25 12.32
C GLN A 157 3.00 13.42 12.56
N GLU A 158 1.88 13.44 11.88
CA GLU A 158 0.81 14.43 12.10
C GLU A 158 0.25 14.34 13.52
N ALA A 159 -0.13 13.14 13.95
CA ALA A 159 -0.64 12.87 15.29
C ALA A 159 0.35 13.28 16.40
N LYS A 160 1.64 13.00 16.20
CA LYS A 160 2.72 13.39 17.13
C LYS A 160 2.87 14.91 17.19
N THR A 161 2.80 15.58 16.05
CA THR A 161 2.93 17.03 15.95
C THR A 161 1.76 17.73 16.66
N MET A 162 0.52 17.27 16.44
CA MET A 162 -0.66 17.79 17.13
C MET A 162 -0.61 17.54 18.65
N LYS A 163 -0.17 16.35 19.09
CA LYS A 163 0.02 16.05 20.53
C LYS A 163 1.02 17.01 21.19
N ASN A 164 2.09 17.39 20.49
CA ASN A 164 3.10 18.30 21.03
C ASN A 164 2.64 19.76 21.01
N ALA A 165 1.93 20.19 19.97
CA ALA A 165 1.34 21.53 19.91
C ALA A 165 0.37 21.77 21.08
N ASN A 166 -0.48 20.79 21.40
CA ASN A 166 -1.42 20.87 22.52
C ASN A 166 -0.75 20.87 23.90
N LYS A 167 0.47 20.32 24.03
CA LYS A 167 1.25 20.37 25.28
C LYS A 167 1.92 21.72 25.50
N ASN A 168 2.31 22.40 24.43
CA ASN A 168 2.96 23.71 24.48
C ASN A 168 1.96 24.88 24.58
N ALA A 169 0.66 24.60 24.41
CA ALA A 169 -0.43 25.56 24.56
C ALA A 169 -1.08 25.57 25.96
N LYS A 170 -0.53 24.78 26.91
CA LYS A 170 -0.88 24.76 28.33
C LYS A 170 0.28 25.27 29.16
#